data_AF-A0A957UYA8-F1
#
_entry.id   AF-A0A957UYA8-F1
#
_cell.length_a   1.000
_cell.length_b   1.000
_cell.length_c   1.000
_cell.angle_alpha   90.00
_cell.angle_beta   90.00
_cell.angle_gamma   90.00
#
_symmetry.space_group_name_H-M   'P 1'
#
loop_
_entity.id
_entity.type
_entity.pdbx_description
1 polymer ?
#
loop_
_entity_poly.entity_id
_entity_poly.type
_entity_poly.pdbx_seq_one_letter_code
_entity_poly.pdbx_strand_id
1 'polypeptide(L)'
;MASDQQSTVNGQWSTVNGQWSIASDQRSTANGQWSMVNRQQPAINGQWSTVNGQSPATSNQRSTASDQWSMVDGQWSTVNGH
;
A
#
# COMPACT_ATOMS: atom_id res chain seq x y z
N MET A 1 1.62 10.03 25.17
CA MET A 1 0.37 10.48 24.52
C MET A 1 0.44 9.98 23.10
N ALA A 2 -0.46 9.08 22.72
CA ALA A 2 -0.43 8.38 21.44
C ALA A 2 -0.38 9.40 20.29
N SER A 3 0.75 9.45 19.59
CA SER A 3 0.86 10.18 18.33
C SER A 3 0.25 9.30 17.27
N ASP A 4 -1.09 9.30 17.18
CA ASP A 4 -1.83 8.66 16.10
C ASP A 4 -1.46 9.34 14.76
N GLN A 5 -0.37 8.89 14.15
CA GLN A 5 0.12 9.35 12.85
C GLN A 5 -0.63 8.63 11.72
N GLN A 6 -1.95 8.79 11.69
CA GLN A 6 -2.75 8.38 10.55
C GLN A 6 -2.70 9.48 9.50
N SER A 7 -2.14 9.15 8.33
CA SER A 7 -2.09 10.07 7.20
C SER A 7 -2.94 9.53 6.06
N THR A 8 -3.92 10.33 5.62
CA THR A 8 -4.81 10.02 4.51
C THR A 8 -4.64 11.07 3.43
N VAL A 9 -4.31 10.65 2.20
CA VAL A 9 -4.17 11.56 1.07
C VAL A 9 -5.06 11.11 -0.09
N ASN A 10 -5.70 12.08 -0.74
CA ASN A 10 -6.54 11.91 -1.91
C ASN A 10 -6.15 12.95 -2.98
N GLY A 11 -5.93 12.49 -4.21
CA GLY A 11 -5.32 13.24 -5.29
C GLY A 11 -4.97 12.31 -6.47
N GLN A 12 -4.22 12.84 -7.44
CA GLN A 12 -3.69 12.01 -8.52
C GLN A 12 -2.41 11.31 -8.09
N TRP A 13 -1.48 12.06 -7.48
CA TRP A 13 -0.14 11.61 -7.11
C TRP A 13 0.13 12.02 -5.66
N SER A 14 0.40 11.04 -4.80
CA SER A 14 0.51 11.28 -3.36
C SER A 14 1.59 10.42 -2.72
N THR A 15 2.36 11.01 -1.81
CA THR A 15 3.32 10.28 -0.98
C THR A 15 2.91 10.41 0.48
N VAL A 16 2.62 9.28 1.11
CA VAL A 16 2.14 9.18 2.49
C VAL A 16 3.21 8.51 3.34
N ASN A 17 3.61 9.16 4.43
CA ASN A 17 4.53 8.60 5.41
C ASN A 17 3.87 8.66 6.79
N GLY A 18 3.80 7.53 7.48
CA GLY A 18 3.22 7.47 8.82
C GLY A 18 3.07 6.03 9.30
N GLN A 19 2.84 5.82 10.60
CA GLN A 19 2.59 4.47 11.11
C GLN A 19 1.39 3.81 10.41
N TRP A 20 0.36 4.61 10.08
CA TRP A 20 -0.81 4.18 9.33
C TRP A 20 -1.01 5.10 8.12
N SER A 21 -0.71 4.57 6.93
CA SER A 21 -0.79 5.30 5.67
C SER A 21 -1.95 4.80 4.83
N ILE A 22 -2.90 5.68 4.50
CA ILE A 22 -4.01 5.37 3.60
C ILE A 22 -3.89 6.28 2.38
N ALA A 23 -3.81 5.69 1.20
CA ALA A 23 -3.75 6.44 -0.05
C ALA A 23 -4.82 5.91 -1.02
N SER A 24 -5.48 6.82 -1.73
CA SER A 24 -6.60 6.49 -2.63
C SER A 24 -6.40 7.08 -4.03
N ASP A 25 -5.14 7.25 -4.42
CA ASP A 25 -4.68 7.98 -5.61
C ASP A 25 -4.23 7.04 -6.73
N GLN A 26 -4.33 7.49 -7.98
CA GLN A 26 -3.98 6.66 -9.14
C GLN A 26 -2.52 6.19 -9.10
N ARG A 27 -1.63 7.02 -8.54
CA ARG A 27 -0.25 6.70 -8.19
C ARG A 27 0.06 7.17 -6.78
N SER A 28 0.13 6.25 -5.83
CA SER A 28 0.47 6.57 -4.44
C SER A 28 1.73 5.86 -4.00
N THR A 29 2.57 6.53 -3.21
CA THR A 29 3.64 5.88 -2.45
C THR A 29 3.31 5.91 -0.97
N ALA A 30 3.12 4.75 -0.35
CA ALA A 30 2.86 4.64 1.09
C ALA A 30 4.06 4.01 1.81
N ASN A 31 4.57 4.71 2.82
CA ASN A 31 5.67 4.22 3.67
C ASN A 31 5.19 4.19 5.13
N GLY A 32 5.16 3.00 5.73
CA GLY A 32 4.60 2.88 7.07
C GLY A 32 4.61 1.47 7.66
N GLN A 33 4.29 1.35 8.94
CA GLN A 33 4.07 0.04 9.58
C GLN A 33 2.89 -0.68 8.93
N TRP A 34 1.80 0.07 8.68
CA TRP A 34 0.58 -0.38 8.01
C TRP A 34 0.21 0.56 6.88
N SER A 35 0.00 -0.01 5.69
CA SER A 35 -0.38 0.76 4.50
C SER A 35 -1.57 0.13 3.78
N MET A 36 -2.56 0.95 3.41
CA MET A 36 -3.70 0.52 2.60
C MET A 36 -3.82 1.40 1.37
N VAL A 37 -3.85 0.79 0.18
CA VAL A 37 -4.03 1.51 -1.07
C VAL A 37 -5.04 0.84 -1.97
N ASN A 38 -5.94 1.64 -2.56
CA ASN A 38 -7.04 1.15 -3.39
C ASN A 38 -7.07 1.87 -4.75
N ARG A 39 -6.11 1.62 -5.66
CA ARG A 39 -6.02 2.21 -7.02
C ARG A 39 -4.96 1.54 -7.91
N GLN A 40 -4.84 1.99 -9.17
CA GLN A 40 -4.12 1.34 -10.28
C GLN A 40 -2.62 1.07 -10.08
N GLN A 41 -1.81 1.99 -9.55
CA GLN A 41 -0.34 1.83 -9.52
C GLN A 41 0.29 2.29 -8.20
N PRO A 42 0.03 1.61 -7.08
CA PRO A 42 0.60 1.97 -5.80
C PRO A 42 1.98 1.34 -5.57
N ALA A 43 2.87 2.11 -4.96
CA ALA A 43 4.15 1.66 -4.43
C ALA A 43 4.08 1.67 -2.90
N ILE A 44 4.36 0.54 -2.25
CA ILE A 44 4.24 0.45 -0.79
C ILE A 44 5.47 -0.20 -0.19
N ASN A 45 5.98 0.41 0.88
CA ASN A 45 7.10 -0.11 1.65
C ASN A 45 6.80 -0.01 3.16
N GLY A 46 7.10 -1.07 3.91
CA GLY A 46 6.54 -1.23 5.25
C GLY A 46 6.60 -2.64 5.82
N GLN A 47 5.94 -2.85 6.96
CA GLN A 47 5.80 -4.19 7.53
C GLN A 47 4.54 -4.90 7.01
N TRP A 48 3.42 -4.20 6.92
CA TRP A 48 2.13 -4.75 6.54
C TRP A 48 1.45 -3.91 5.48
N SER A 49 0.90 -4.54 4.43
CA SER A 49 0.17 -3.81 3.40
C SER A 49 -0.99 -4.57 2.80
N THR A 50 -2.06 -3.83 2.50
CA THR A 50 -3.22 -4.33 1.76
C THR A 50 -3.43 -3.46 0.53
N VAL A 51 -3.45 -4.09 -0.64
CA VAL A 51 -3.54 -3.40 -1.91
C VAL A 51 -4.65 -3.96 -2.78
N ASN A 52 -5.38 -3.04 -3.39
CA ASN A 52 -6.43 -3.34 -4.35
C ASN A 52 -6.30 -2.38 -5.54
N GLY A 53 -5.75 -2.85 -6.65
CA GLY A 53 -5.78 -2.17 -7.95
C GLY A 53 -4.71 -2.65 -8.93
N GLN A 54 -4.87 -2.37 -10.21
CA GLN A 54 -4.36 -3.21 -11.32
C GLN A 54 -2.86 -3.58 -11.34
N SER A 55 -1.95 -2.78 -10.78
CA SER A 55 -0.51 -3.05 -10.84
C SER A 55 0.27 -2.55 -9.60
N PRO A 56 0.15 -3.22 -8.45
CA PRO A 56 0.81 -2.77 -7.24
C PRO A 56 2.24 -3.29 -7.14
N ALA A 57 3.14 -2.42 -6.67
CA ALA A 57 4.49 -2.76 -6.26
C ALA A 57 4.58 -2.67 -4.74
N THR A 58 4.72 -3.80 -4.07
CA THR A 58 4.76 -3.88 -2.62
C THR A 58 6.06 -4.54 -2.17
N SER A 59 6.72 -3.94 -1.19
CA SER A 59 7.96 -4.44 -0.60
C SER A 59 7.79 -4.44 0.91
N ASN A 60 7.16 -5.48 1.46
CA ASN A 60 6.82 -5.56 2.88
C ASN A 60 6.96 -6.96 3.45
N GLN A 61 7.14 -7.08 4.77
CA GLN A 61 7.19 -8.40 5.42
C GLN A 61 5.91 -9.21 5.20
N ARG A 62 4.75 -8.56 5.20
CA ARG A 62 3.46 -9.17 4.88
C ARG A 62 2.61 -8.29 3.98
N SER A 63 2.12 -8.85 2.88
CA SER A 63 1.38 -8.13 1.86
C SER A 63 0.20 -8.95 1.35
N THR A 64 -0.95 -8.31 1.19
CA THR A 64 -2.10 -8.85 0.46
C THR A 64 -2.38 -7.95 -0.72
N ALA A 65 -2.23 -8.47 -1.93
CA ALA A 65 -2.61 -7.79 -3.17
C ALA A 65 -3.78 -8.54 -3.82
N SER A 66 -4.65 -7.86 -4.54
CA SER A 66 -5.87 -8.46 -5.08
C SER A 66 -6.07 -8.07 -6.54
N ASP A 67 -5.13 -8.44 -7.40
CA ASP A 67 -4.97 -7.84 -8.74
C ASP A 67 -4.32 -8.76 -9.76
N GLN A 68 -4.50 -8.43 -11.05
CA GLN A 68 -3.96 -9.21 -12.17
C GLN A 68 -2.43 -9.13 -12.32
N TRP A 69 -1.78 -8.01 -11.94
CA TRP A 69 -0.35 -7.79 -12.17
C TRP A 69 0.35 -7.23 -10.92
N SER A 70 0.51 -8.07 -9.89
CA SER A 70 1.16 -7.65 -8.64
C SER A 70 2.63 -8.05 -8.57
N MET A 71 3.49 -7.10 -8.20
CA MET A 71 4.86 -7.37 -7.77
C MET A 71 4.92 -7.24 -6.25
N VAL A 72 5.03 -8.38 -5.58
CA VAL A 72 5.07 -8.45 -4.11
C VAL A 72 6.39 -9.05 -3.67
N ASP A 73 7.24 -8.23 -3.06
CA ASP A 73 8.45 -8.65 -2.37
C ASP A 73 8.16 -8.70 -0.86
N GLY A 74 8.28 -9.89 -0.27
CA GLY A 74 7.87 -10.09 1.12
C GLY A 74 7.91 -11.54 1.59
N GLN A 75 8.10 -11.73 2.90
CA GLN A 75 8.08 -13.07 3.50
C GLN A 75 6.70 -13.73 3.45
N TRP A 76 5.63 -12.95 3.55
CA TRP A 76 4.25 -13.44 3.61
C TRP A 76 3.37 -12.69 2.63
N SER A 77 3.20 -13.25 1.44
CA SER A 77 2.56 -12.57 0.32
C SER A 77 1.37 -13.36 -0.18
N THR A 78 0.19 -12.73 -0.21
CA THR A 78 -1.03 -13.29 -0.79
C THR A 78 -1.44 -12.44 -1.98
N VAL A 79 -1.52 -13.04 -3.18
CA VAL A 79 -2.01 -12.36 -4.39
C VAL A 79 -3.29 -13.05 -4.83
N ASN A 80 -4.42 -12.36 -4.70
CA ASN A 80 -5.72 -12.81 -5.21
C ASN A 80 -5.94 -12.23 -6.62
N GLY A 81 -5.44 -12.93 -7.64
CA GLY A 81 -5.72 -12.58 -9.03
C GLY A 81 -7.13 -13.01 -9.46
N HIS A 82 -7.81 -12.20 -10.26
CA HIS A 82 -9.02 -12.56 -10.99
C HIS A 82 -8.68 -12.99 -12.42
#